data_AF-A0A8T0P6F5-F1
#
_entry.id   AF-A0A8T0P6F5-F1
#
_cell.length_a   1.000
_cell.length_b   1.000
_cell.length_c   1.000
_cell.angle_alpha   90.00
_cell.angle_beta   90.00
_cell.angle_gamma   90.00
#
_symmetry.space_group_name_H-M   'P 1'
#
loop_
_entity.id
_entity.type
_entity.pdbx_description
1 polymer ?
#
loop_
_entity_poly.entity_id
_entity_poly.type
_entity_poly.pdbx_seq_one_letter_code
_entity_poly.pdbx_strand_id
1 'polypeptide(L)'
;MVIQSLRKVFSDLTNYHEINPANMTPEVKKAVTKQRMKRYKIICYCGTAIMVGTDKAALLNRVYQYNHTAAQICTIYLTIALVSMLLGITSSSFPDSAPCATLVAWNGTLQVFLYLNAYFHLSIMEVYPELLHLTISFMVTSVLFGIYWSFCARDPTVRLVDAAHHE
;
A
#
# COMPACT_ATOMS: atom_id res chain seq x y z
N MET A 1 0.95 17.85 14.25
CA MET A 1 0.96 18.14 12.79
C MET A 1 0.70 16.89 11.93
N VAL A 2 1.38 15.75 12.17
CA VAL A 2 1.25 14.52 11.36
C VAL A 2 -0.15 13.88 11.42
N ILE A 3 -0.79 13.85 12.59
CA ILE A 3 -2.12 13.24 12.81
C ILE A 3 -3.23 13.98 12.04
N GLN A 4 -3.14 15.31 11.95
CA GLN A 4 -4.09 16.12 11.17
C GLN A 4 -3.92 15.90 9.66
N SER A 5 -2.68 15.72 9.17
CA SER A 5 -2.43 15.34 7.78
C SER A 5 -2.98 13.96 7.46
N LEU A 6 -2.81 12.97 8.35
CA LEU A 6 -3.34 11.62 8.14
C LEU A 6 -4.87 11.62 8.10
N ARG A 7 -5.54 12.31 9.04
CA ARG A 7 -7.01 12.43 9.05
C ARG A 7 -7.54 13.05 7.76
N LYS A 8 -6.89 14.09 7.25
CA LYS A 8 -7.27 14.77 6.00
C LYS A 8 -7.05 13.87 4.77
N VAL A 9 -5.98 13.07 4.76
CA VAL A 9 -5.72 12.09 3.69
C VAL A 9 -6.80 11.02 3.62
N PHE A 10 -7.28 10.53 4.77
CA PHE A 10 -8.35 9.54 4.83
C PHE A 10 -9.74 10.14 4.51
N SER A 11 -10.06 11.34 4.99
CA SER A 11 -11.36 11.99 4.70
C SER A 11 -11.52 12.36 3.22
N ASP A 12 -10.44 12.77 2.57
CA ASP A 12 -10.48 13.10 1.15
C ASP A 12 -10.44 11.84 0.28
N LEU A 13 -10.25 10.64 0.83
CA LEU A 13 -10.38 9.37 0.11
C LEU A 13 -11.86 9.01 -0.10
N THR A 14 -12.70 9.34 0.89
CA THR A 14 -14.16 9.11 0.85
C THR A 14 -14.90 10.08 -0.08
N ASN A 15 -14.46 11.34 -0.19
CA ASN A 15 -15.12 12.35 -1.03
C ASN A 15 -14.95 12.15 -2.56
N TYR A 16 -14.09 11.22 -3.00
CA TYR A 16 -13.88 10.97 -4.42
C TYR A 16 -14.96 10.10 -5.07
N HIS A 17 -15.88 9.55 -4.27
CA HIS A 17 -16.94 8.67 -4.75
C HIS A 17 -18.06 9.42 -5.50
N GLU A 18 -18.11 10.76 -5.42
CA GLU A 18 -19.15 11.58 -6.07
C GLU A 18 -18.82 12.03 -7.50
N ILE A 19 -17.57 11.90 -7.97
CA ILE A 19 -17.24 12.37 -9.32
C ILE A 19 -17.52 11.26 -10.33
N ASN A 20 -18.59 11.41 -11.10
CA ASN A 20 -18.94 10.49 -12.19
C ASN A 20 -17.79 10.45 -13.22
N PRO A 21 -17.08 9.30 -13.36
CA PRO A 21 -15.91 9.17 -14.22
C PRO A 21 -16.22 9.42 -15.71
N ALA A 22 -17.47 9.21 -16.11
CA ALA A 22 -17.93 9.38 -17.49
C ALA A 22 -17.99 10.85 -17.96
N ASN A 23 -18.03 11.81 -17.02
CA ASN A 23 -18.19 13.24 -17.33
C ASN A 23 -16.95 14.07 -17.00
N MET A 24 -15.79 13.45 -16.71
CA MET A 24 -14.57 14.19 -16.39
C MET A 24 -13.91 14.75 -17.65
N THR A 25 -13.68 16.07 -17.66
CA THR A 25 -12.80 16.69 -18.67
C THR A 25 -11.35 16.22 -18.48
N PRO A 26 -10.50 16.25 -19.53
CA PRO A 26 -9.09 15.88 -19.43
C PRO A 26 -8.33 16.63 -18.33
N GLU A 27 -8.67 17.91 -18.10
CA GLU A 27 -8.08 18.74 -17.05
C GLU A 27 -8.42 18.25 -15.64
N VAL A 28 -9.68 17.89 -15.41
CA VAL A 28 -10.12 17.30 -14.13
C VAL A 28 -9.42 15.96 -13.92
N LYS A 29 -9.37 15.08 -14.94
CA LYS A 29 -8.66 13.80 -14.84
C LYS A 29 -7.18 13.99 -14.47
N LYS A 30 -6.49 14.96 -15.09
CA LYS A 30 -5.10 15.29 -14.77
C LYS A 30 -4.93 15.79 -13.33
N ALA A 31 -5.84 16.64 -12.85
CA ALA A 31 -5.82 17.14 -11.48
C ALA A 31 -6.02 16.03 -10.44
N VAL A 32 -6.99 15.13 -10.69
CA VAL A 32 -7.29 13.97 -9.84
C VAL A 32 -6.08 13.02 -9.77
N THR A 33 -5.51 12.67 -10.92
CA THR A 33 -4.31 11.81 -10.97
C THR A 33 -3.14 12.45 -10.22
N LYS A 34 -2.90 13.75 -10.40
CA LYS A 34 -1.82 14.47 -9.69
C LYS A 34 -2.02 14.46 -8.18
N GLN A 35 -3.25 14.69 -7.69
CA GLN A 35 -3.55 14.63 -6.26
C GLN A 35 -3.35 13.20 -5.72
N ARG A 36 -3.80 12.18 -6.45
CA ARG A 36 -3.64 10.78 -6.07
C ARG A 36 -2.17 10.39 -5.98
N MET A 37 -1.36 10.73 -6.97
CA MET A 37 0.09 10.47 -6.95
C MET A 37 0.78 11.14 -5.76
N LYS A 38 0.38 12.36 -5.41
CA LYS A 38 0.87 13.03 -4.20
C LYS A 38 0.53 12.24 -2.92
N ARG A 39 -0.65 11.63 -2.83
CA ARG A 39 -1.03 10.80 -1.67
C ARG A 39 -0.22 9.50 -1.62
N TYR A 40 -0.07 8.81 -2.75
CA TYR A 40 0.78 7.62 -2.84
C TYR A 40 2.21 7.92 -2.41
N LYS A 41 2.78 9.05 -2.85
CA LYS A 41 4.10 9.51 -2.40
C LYS A 41 4.19 9.61 -0.88
N ILE A 42 3.21 10.29 -0.26
CA ILE A 42 3.19 10.50 1.20
C ILE A 42 3.09 9.15 1.92
N ILE A 43 2.16 8.27 1.50
CA ILE A 43 1.95 6.98 2.16
C ILE A 43 3.19 6.10 2.02
N CYS A 44 3.76 5.97 0.82
CA CYS A 44 4.99 5.21 0.58
C CYS A 44 6.16 5.77 1.40
N TYR A 45 6.34 7.09 1.44
CA TYR A 45 7.39 7.71 2.24
C TYR A 45 7.23 7.43 3.73
N CYS A 46 6.03 7.58 4.28
CA CYS A 46 5.72 7.24 5.67
C CYS A 46 5.98 5.75 5.95
N GLY A 47 5.53 4.86 5.07
CA GLY A 47 5.75 3.41 5.20
C GLY A 47 7.22 3.04 5.21
N THR A 48 8.00 3.56 4.27
CA THR A 48 9.45 3.37 4.21
C THR A 48 10.14 3.90 5.46
N ALA A 49 9.79 5.10 5.93
CA ALA A 49 10.37 5.67 7.14
C ALA A 49 10.09 4.80 8.38
N ILE A 50 8.86 4.30 8.54
CA ILE A 50 8.51 3.39 9.64
C ILE A 50 9.26 2.06 9.51
N MET A 51 9.38 1.53 8.29
CA MET A 51 10.06 0.26 8.03
C MET A 51 11.55 0.31 8.35
N VAL A 52 12.23 1.39 7.96
CA VAL A 52 13.66 1.63 8.23
C VAL A 52 13.89 2.02 9.69
N GLY A 53 12.97 2.77 10.30
CA GLY A 53 13.10 3.27 11.67
C GLY A 53 12.73 2.28 12.78
N THR A 54 12.23 1.08 12.46
CA THR A 54 11.86 0.06 13.44
C THR A 54 12.88 -1.06 13.50
N ASP A 55 13.16 -1.58 14.70
CA ASP A 55 14.08 -2.72 14.87
C ASP A 55 13.43 -4.04 14.40
N LYS A 56 13.62 -4.30 13.11
CA LYS A 56 13.14 -5.51 12.44
C LYS A 56 13.97 -6.73 12.82
N ALA A 57 15.23 -6.55 13.19
CA ALA A 57 16.13 -7.65 13.54
C ALA A 57 15.66 -8.32 14.83
N ALA A 58 15.26 -7.53 15.83
CA ALA A 58 14.67 -8.06 17.06
C ALA A 58 13.41 -8.91 16.79
N LEU A 59 12.50 -8.42 15.93
CA LEU A 59 11.28 -9.14 15.56
C LEU A 59 11.57 -10.43 14.78
N LEU A 60 12.44 -10.36 13.77
CA LEU A 60 12.80 -11.52 12.95
C LEU A 60 13.57 -12.58 13.73
N ASN A 61 14.45 -12.17 14.65
CA ASN A 61 15.16 -13.11 15.53
C ASN A 61 14.20 -13.90 16.42
N ARG A 62 13.11 -13.29 16.89
CA ARG A 62 12.08 -14.02 17.64
C ARG A 62 11.35 -15.03 16.77
N VAL A 63 10.90 -14.63 15.57
CA VAL A 63 10.29 -15.58 14.62
C VAL A 63 11.25 -16.73 14.33
N TYR A 64 12.54 -16.42 14.18
CA TYR A 64 13.58 -17.40 13.92
C TYR A 64 13.70 -18.44 15.04
N GLN A 65 13.53 -18.05 16.31
CA GLN A 65 13.55 -18.99 17.44
C GLN A 65 12.40 -20.02 17.39
N TYR A 66 11.25 -19.67 16.81
CA TYR A 66 10.13 -20.59 16.67
C TYR A 66 10.12 -21.34 15.34
N ASN A 67 10.45 -20.66 14.25
CA ASN A 67 10.40 -21.20 12.89
C ASN A 67 11.36 -20.46 11.95
N HIS A 68 12.49 -21.10 11.65
CA HIS A 68 13.53 -20.57 10.76
C HIS A 68 13.01 -20.26 9.34
N THR A 69 12.18 -21.13 8.78
CA THR A 69 11.62 -20.96 7.44
C THR A 69 10.68 -19.75 7.39
N ALA A 70 9.83 -19.59 8.41
CA ALA A 70 8.94 -18.43 8.50
C ALA A 70 9.74 -17.12 8.60
N ALA A 71 10.83 -17.09 9.38
CA ALA A 71 11.69 -15.92 9.49
C ALA A 71 12.36 -15.53 8.16
N GLN A 72 12.81 -16.53 7.38
CA GLN A 72 13.35 -16.29 6.04
C GLN A 72 12.29 -15.73 5.09
N ILE A 73 11.08 -16.31 5.08
CA ILE A 73 9.96 -15.82 4.28
C ILE A 73 9.61 -14.37 4.65
N CYS A 74 9.53 -14.06 5.95
CA CYS A 74 9.30 -12.69 6.42
C CYS A 74 10.40 -11.73 5.96
N THR A 75 11.67 -12.16 5.98
CA THR A 75 12.80 -11.34 5.53
C THR A 75 12.71 -11.01 4.04
N ILE A 76 12.43 -12.02 3.20
CA ILE A 76 12.24 -11.84 1.76
C ILE A 76 11.06 -10.89 1.51
N TYR A 77 9.93 -11.12 2.18
CA TYR A 77 8.75 -10.27 2.04
C TYR A 77 9.04 -8.82 2.42
N LEU A 78 9.67 -8.56 3.58
CA LEU A 78 10.02 -7.22 4.03
C LEU A 78 10.93 -6.50 3.03
N THR A 79 11.85 -7.22 2.41
CA THR A 79 12.73 -6.69 1.36
C THR A 79 11.93 -6.29 0.11
N ILE A 80 11.05 -7.16 -0.37
CA ILE A 80 10.19 -6.89 -1.53
C ILE A 80 9.26 -5.71 -1.25
N ALA A 81 8.68 -5.65 -0.05
CA ALA A 81 7.81 -4.57 0.38
C ALA A 81 8.60 -3.23 0.42
N LEU A 82 9.82 -3.21 0.97
CA LEU A 82 10.66 -2.01 0.97
C LEU A 82 10.97 -1.53 -0.45
N VAL A 83 11.43 -2.42 -1.33
CA VAL A 83 11.73 -2.08 -2.74
C VAL A 83 10.48 -1.54 -3.44
N SER A 84 9.32 -2.16 -3.21
CA SER A 84 8.06 -1.73 -3.80
C SER A 84 7.62 -0.34 -3.29
N MET A 85 7.80 -0.05 -2.00
CA MET A 85 7.53 1.28 -1.45
C MET A 85 8.46 2.34 -2.05
N LEU A 86 9.76 2.03 -2.17
CA LEU A 86 10.75 2.92 -2.79
C LEU A 86 10.42 3.18 -4.27
N LEU A 87 10.06 2.15 -5.03
CA LEU A 87 9.58 2.29 -6.40
C LEU A 87 8.32 3.16 -6.47
N GLY A 88 7.40 3.01 -5.50
CA GLY A 88 6.23 3.85 -5.39
C GLY A 88 6.54 5.32 -5.10
N ILE A 89 7.58 5.62 -4.29
CA ILE A 89 8.07 7.00 -4.06
C ILE A 89 8.63 7.59 -5.36
N THR A 90 9.44 6.80 -6.09
CA THR A 90 10.05 7.23 -7.34
C THR A 90 9.00 7.50 -8.40
N SER A 91 8.08 6.56 -8.64
CA SER A 91 7.04 6.70 -9.66
C SER A 91 6.04 7.83 -9.34
N SER A 92 5.77 8.08 -8.05
CA SER A 92 4.94 9.20 -7.62
C SER A 92 5.65 10.56 -7.64
N SER A 93 6.98 10.58 -7.63
CA SER A 93 7.78 11.81 -7.75
C SER A 93 8.02 12.21 -9.20
N PHE A 94 8.14 11.22 -10.09
CA PHE A 94 8.41 11.41 -11.52
C PHE A 94 7.39 10.64 -12.38
N PRO A 95 6.09 11.01 -12.31
CA PRO A 95 5.02 10.27 -12.97
C PRO A 95 5.14 10.29 -14.50
N ASP A 96 5.75 11.33 -15.07
CA ASP A 96 5.91 11.49 -16.52
C ASP A 96 7.10 10.69 -17.08
N SER A 97 7.98 10.18 -16.22
CA SER A 97 9.22 9.50 -16.62
C SER A 97 9.14 7.97 -16.54
N ALA A 98 8.08 7.41 -15.94
CA ALA A 98 7.95 5.98 -15.71
C ALA A 98 6.70 5.42 -16.42
N PRO A 99 6.84 4.38 -17.27
CA PRO A 99 5.68 3.67 -17.79
C PRO A 99 4.89 3.09 -16.61
N CYS A 100 3.56 3.19 -16.67
CA CYS A 100 2.67 2.68 -15.62
C CYS A 100 2.92 3.29 -14.22
N ALA A 101 3.42 4.53 -14.13
CA ALA A 101 3.75 5.19 -12.86
C ALA A 101 2.65 5.08 -11.79
N THR A 102 1.39 5.24 -12.20
CA THR A 102 0.22 5.10 -11.33
C THR A 102 0.09 3.70 -10.75
N LEU A 103 0.25 2.64 -11.55
CA LEU A 103 0.18 1.26 -11.07
C LEU A 103 1.34 0.93 -10.13
N VAL A 104 2.54 1.40 -10.43
CA VAL A 104 3.72 1.21 -9.57
C VAL A 104 3.53 1.93 -8.23
N ALA A 105 3.03 3.17 -8.25
CA ALA A 105 2.73 3.93 -7.03
C ALA A 105 1.58 3.30 -6.22
N TRP A 106 0.56 2.80 -6.90
CA TRP A 106 -0.57 2.06 -6.31
C TRP A 106 -0.09 0.78 -5.61
N ASN A 107 0.79 0.00 -6.23
CA ASN A 107 1.35 -1.20 -5.64
C ASN A 107 2.28 -0.88 -4.45
N GLY A 108 3.15 0.13 -4.58
CA GLY A 108 3.99 0.56 -3.46
C GLY A 108 3.16 0.97 -2.25
N THR A 109 2.03 1.65 -2.48
CA THR A 109 1.10 2.05 -1.42
C THR A 109 0.41 0.84 -0.78
N LEU A 110 -0.01 -0.16 -1.55
CA LEU A 110 -0.54 -1.43 -1.03
C LEU A 110 0.46 -2.11 -0.08
N GLN A 111 1.74 -2.14 -0.48
CA GLN A 111 2.78 -2.76 0.34
C GLN A 111 2.97 -2.07 1.69
N VAL A 112 2.71 -0.75 1.80
CA VAL A 112 2.70 -0.07 3.11
C VAL A 112 1.64 -0.66 4.04
N PHE A 113 0.42 -0.86 3.55
CA PHE A 113 -0.66 -1.41 4.38
C PHE A 113 -0.41 -2.87 4.76
N LEU A 114 0.05 -3.68 3.80
CA LEU A 114 0.40 -5.08 4.07
C LEU A 114 1.58 -5.20 5.05
N TYR A 115 2.56 -4.31 4.93
CA TYR A 115 3.67 -4.23 5.86
C TYR A 115 3.19 -3.87 7.28
N LEU A 116 2.35 -2.84 7.43
CA LEU A 116 1.81 -2.47 8.75
C LEU A 116 1.00 -3.61 9.36
N ASN A 117 0.23 -4.33 8.54
CA ASN A 117 -0.50 -5.52 8.96
C ASN A 117 0.45 -6.64 9.44
N ALA A 118 1.51 -6.94 8.68
CA ALA A 118 2.53 -7.91 9.07
C ALA A 118 3.24 -7.49 10.36
N TYR A 119 3.61 -6.22 10.47
CA TYR A 119 4.29 -5.67 11.63
C TYR A 119 3.44 -5.79 12.90
N PHE A 120 2.14 -5.49 12.81
CA PHE A 120 1.21 -5.68 13.92
C PHE A 120 1.16 -7.14 14.40
N HIS A 121 1.00 -8.09 13.47
CA HIS A 121 0.95 -9.52 13.79
C HIS A 121 2.27 -10.05 14.36
N LEU A 122 3.41 -9.56 13.90
CA LEU A 122 4.71 -9.92 14.46
C LEU A 122 4.93 -9.30 15.84
N SER A 123 4.43 -8.09 16.08
CA SER A 123 4.62 -7.40 17.36
C SER A 123 3.77 -8.02 18.48
N ILE A 124 2.56 -8.49 18.17
CA ILE A 124 1.67 -9.12 19.15
C ILE A 124 2.12 -10.53 19.56
N MET A 125 3.06 -11.15 18.85
CA MET A 125 3.63 -12.45 19.22
C MET A 125 4.21 -12.48 20.65
N GLU A 126 4.67 -11.34 21.17
CA GLU A 126 5.12 -11.25 22.57
C GLU A 126 4.02 -11.57 23.58
N VAL A 127 2.77 -11.23 23.25
CA VAL A 127 1.61 -11.33 24.15
C VAL A 127 0.75 -12.55 23.82
N TYR A 128 0.76 -12.99 22.56
CA TYR A 128 -0.04 -14.10 22.07
C TYR A 128 0.80 -14.98 21.12
N PRO A 129 1.50 -16.01 21.63
CA PRO A 129 2.48 -16.77 20.86
C PRO A 129 1.90 -17.86 19.95
N GLU A 130 0.58 -17.90 19.74
CA GLU A 130 -0.07 -18.89 18.86
C GLU A 130 0.14 -18.55 17.37
N LEU A 131 1.24 -19.04 16.83
CA LEU A 131 1.72 -18.75 15.47
C LEU A 131 0.72 -19.12 14.37
N LEU A 132 -0.01 -20.22 14.53
CA LEU A 132 -0.99 -20.66 13.53
C LEU A 132 -2.12 -19.63 13.41
N HIS A 133 -2.66 -19.19 14.55
CA HIS A 133 -3.74 -18.21 14.57
C HIS A 133 -3.26 -16.85 14.06
N LEU A 134 -2.08 -16.40 14.46
CA LEU A 134 -1.49 -15.16 13.95
C LEU A 134 -1.25 -15.20 12.44
N THR A 135 -0.79 -16.33 11.91
CA THR A 135 -0.57 -16.52 10.47
C THR A 135 -1.89 -16.49 9.70
N ILE A 136 -2.91 -17.21 10.18
CA ILE A 136 -4.24 -17.21 9.56
C ILE A 136 -4.85 -15.81 9.60
N SER A 137 -4.80 -15.14 10.75
CA SER A 137 -5.29 -13.77 10.93
C SER A 137 -4.58 -12.80 9.97
N PHE A 138 -3.25 -12.89 9.86
CA PHE A 138 -2.47 -12.09 8.92
C PHE A 138 -2.90 -12.32 7.46
N MET A 139 -3.09 -13.58 7.06
CA MET A 139 -3.50 -13.92 5.69
C MET A 139 -4.90 -13.38 5.39
N VAL A 140 -5.87 -13.60 6.28
CA VAL A 140 -7.25 -13.12 6.12
C VAL A 140 -7.30 -11.59 6.03
N THR A 141 -6.65 -10.90 6.96
CA THR A 141 -6.61 -9.43 6.96
C THR A 141 -5.89 -8.87 5.75
N SER A 142 -4.80 -9.49 5.29
CA SER A 142 -4.08 -9.09 4.07
C SER A 142 -4.95 -9.23 2.81
N VAL A 143 -5.72 -10.32 2.70
CA VAL A 143 -6.68 -10.52 1.60
C VAL A 143 -7.77 -9.45 1.64
N LEU A 144 -8.34 -9.15 2.81
CA LEU A 144 -9.34 -8.10 2.96
C LEU A 144 -8.79 -6.72 2.57
N PHE A 145 -7.57 -6.38 3.00
CA PHE A 145 -6.90 -5.15 2.58
C PHE A 145 -6.67 -5.12 1.06
N GLY A 146 -6.22 -6.23 0.46
CA GLY A 146 -6.01 -6.32 -0.98
C GLY A 146 -7.29 -6.14 -1.78
N ILE A 147 -8.38 -6.79 -1.35
CA ILE A 147 -9.71 -6.65 -1.97
C ILE A 147 -10.19 -5.20 -1.86
N TYR A 148 -10.19 -4.63 -0.65
CA TYR A 148 -10.60 -3.25 -0.42
C TYR A 148 -9.76 -2.27 -1.24
N TRP A 149 -8.44 -2.45 -1.28
CA TRP A 149 -7.54 -1.61 -2.08
C TRP A 149 -7.80 -1.76 -3.59
N SER A 150 -8.07 -2.96 -4.07
CA SER A 150 -8.42 -3.22 -5.47
C SER A 150 -9.72 -2.53 -5.88
N PHE A 151 -10.71 -2.42 -5.00
CA PHE A 151 -11.97 -1.73 -5.29
C PHE A 151 -11.91 -0.21 -5.07
N CYS A 152 -11.34 0.25 -3.96
CA CYS A 152 -11.36 1.66 -3.58
C CYS A 152 -10.23 2.48 -4.20
N ALA A 153 -9.12 1.85 -4.58
CA ALA A 153 -7.97 2.54 -5.16
C ALA A 153 -7.79 2.27 -6.66
N ARG A 154 -8.61 1.40 -7.30
CA ARG A 154 -8.64 1.29 -8.77
C ARG A 154 -9.18 2.57 -9.37
N ASP A 155 -8.50 3.01 -10.43
CA ASP A 155 -9.01 4.06 -11.29
C ASP A 155 -10.36 3.64 -11.88
N PRO A 156 -11.41 4.48 -11.81
CA PRO A 156 -12.62 4.25 -12.60
C PRO A 156 -12.40 4.44 -14.11
N THR A 157 -11.22 4.86 -14.55
CA THR A 157 -10.93 5.23 -15.94
C THR A 157 -10.36 4.10 -16.82
N VAL A 158 -10.01 2.94 -16.26
CA VAL A 158 -9.43 1.82 -17.04
C VAL A 158 -10.49 0.96 -17.74
N ARG A 159 -11.77 1.06 -17.36
CA ARG A 159 -12.82 0.17 -17.92
C ARG A 159 -13.62 0.72 -19.10
N LEU A 160 -13.57 2.01 -19.41
CA LEU A 160 -14.48 2.60 -20.43
C LEU A 160 -13.78 3.09 -21.69
N VAL A 161 -12.48 3.37 -21.67
CA VAL A 161 -11.75 3.81 -22.88
C VAL A 161 -11.30 2.60 -23.72
N ASP A 162 -10.86 1.53 -23.07
CA ASP A 162 -10.42 0.31 -23.79
C ASP A 162 -11.60 -0.51 -24.34
N ALA A 163 -12.80 -0.36 -23.77
CA ALA A 163 -14.02 -0.98 -24.32
C ALA A 163 -14.62 -0.16 -25.48
N ALA A 164 -14.38 1.15 -25.55
CA ALA A 164 -14.88 2.04 -26.60
C ALA A 164 -13.93 2.17 -27.81
N HIS A 165 -12.74 1.54 -27.76
CA HIS A 165 -11.79 1.47 -28.87
C HIS A 165 -11.69 0.08 -29.52
N HIS A 166 -12.56 -0.84 -29.11
CA HIS A 166 -12.65 -2.20 -29.66
C HIS A 166 -14.04 -2.56 -30.23
N GLU A 167 -14.89 -1.56 -30.49
CA GLU A 167 -16.07 -1.64 -31.36
C GLU A 167 -15.95 -0.57 -32.46
#